data_AF-A0A7W1W8H4-F1
#
_entry.id   AF-A0A7W1W8H4-F1
#
_cell.length_a   1.000
_cell.length_b   1.000
_cell.length_c   1.000
_cell.angle_alpha   90.00
_cell.angle_beta   90.00
_cell.angle_gamma   90.00
#
_symmetry.space_group_name_H-M   'P 1'
#
loop_
_entity.id
_entity.type
_entity.pdbx_description
1 polymer ?
#
loop_
_entity_poly.entity_id
_entity_poly.type
_entity_poly.pdbx_seq_one_letter_code
_entity_poly.pdbx_strand_id
1 'polypeptide(L)' 'MFPKNKLLRVVFDTNVLAAALRSKRGASFLLLSMLPSSKFELTISVPLYF' A
#
# COMPACT_ATOMS: atom_id res chain seq x y z
N MET A 1 -22.77 4.11 0.90
CA MET A 1 -22.67 3.09 -0.16
C MET A 1 -21.58 3.55 -1.13
N PHE A 2 -20.43 2.87 -1.19
CA PHE A 2 -19.34 3.22 -2.11
C PHE A 2 -19.72 2.78 -3.54
N PRO A 3 -19.40 3.57 -4.59
CA PRO A 3 -19.77 3.26 -5.96
C PRO A 3 -19.14 1.94 -6.43
N LYS A 4 -19.96 1.09 -7.08
CA LYS A 4 -19.64 -0.29 -7.50
C LYS A 4 -18.44 -0.45 -8.46
N ASN A 5 -17.88 0.65 -8.96
CA ASN A 5 -16.78 0.67 -9.95
C ASN A 5 -15.50 1.37 -9.47
N LYS A 6 -15.36 1.67 -8.17
CA LYS A 6 -14.17 2.36 -7.65
C LYS A 6 -13.21 1.37 -7.00
N LEU A 7 -11.99 1.28 -7.52
CA LEU A 7 -10.91 0.51 -6.90
C LEU A 7 -10.63 1.06 -5.50
N LEU A 8 -10.31 0.16 -4.57
CA LEU A 8 -9.87 0.53 -3.23
C LEU A 8 -8.58 1.36 -3.36
N ARG A 9 -8.58 2.59 -2.88
CA ARG A 9 -7.38 3.43 -2.82
C ARG A 9 -6.66 3.16 -1.51
N VAL A 10 -5.40 2.78 -1.58
CA VAL A 10 -4.60 2.35 -0.43
C VAL A 10 -3.38 3.24 -0.31
N VAL A 11 -3.07 3.65 0.92
CA VAL A 11 -1.78 4.24 1.30
C VAL A 11 -1.05 3.18 2.11
N PHE A 12 0.19 2.88 1.76
CA PHE A 12 1.06 2.14 2.66
C PHE A 12 1.71 3.12 3.62
N ASP A 13 1.54 2.87 4.92
CA ASP A 13 2.30 3.56 5.94
C ASP A 13 3.81 3.33 5.71
N THR A 14 4.61 4.31 6.08
CA THR A 14 6.08 4.22 6.10
C THR A 14 6.58 2.96 6.80
N ASN A 15 5.94 2.53 7.88
CA ASN A 15 6.37 1.31 8.60
C ASN A 15 6.13 0.02 7.78
N VAL A 16 5.09 -0.03 6.95
CA VAL A 16 4.79 -1.16 6.07
C VAL A 16 5.86 -1.24 4.99
N LEU A 17 6.21 -0.11 4.38
CA LEU A 17 7.29 -0.04 3.40
C LEU A 17 8.65 -0.42 4.02
N ALA A 18 8.98 0.14 5.18
CA ALA A 18 10.22 -0.19 5.89
C ALA A 18 10.31 -1.68 6.24
N ALA A 19 9.23 -2.28 6.72
CA ALA A 19 9.18 -3.71 7.03
C ALA A 19 9.32 -4.59 5.77
N ALA A 20 8.65 -4.21 4.67
CA ALA A 20 8.70 -4.91 3.39
C ALA A 20 10.11 -4.94 2.80
N LEU A 21 10.86 -3.84 2.93
CA LEU A 21 12.23 -3.73 2.44
C LEU A 21 13.24 -4.50 3.30
N ARG A 22 12.94 -4.73 4.59
CA ARG A 22 13.83 -5.43 5.53
C ARG A 22 13.75 -6.95 5.46
N SER A 23 12.63 -7.54 5.01
CA SER A 23 12.45 -8.99 4.99
C SER A 23 11.46 -9.44 3.92
N LYS A 24 11.83 -10.48 3.17
CA LYS A 24 10.98 -11.09 2.13
C LYS A 24 9.97 -12.12 2.63
N ARG A 25 9.92 -12.40 3.94
CA ARG A 25 9.10 -13.48 4.53
C ARG A 25 7.83 -12.98 5.23
N GLY A 26 7.57 -11.67 5.22
CA GLY A 26 6.45 -11.05 5.94
C GLY A 26 5.30 -10.59 5.04
N ALA A 27 4.15 -10.31 5.66
CA ALA A 27 2.97 -9.78 4.99
C ALA A 27 3.24 -8.43 4.29
N SER A 28 4.09 -7.57 4.86
CA SER A 28 4.47 -6.30 4.23
C SER A 28 5.17 -6.52 2.89
N PHE A 29 6.05 -7.52 2.79
CA PHE A 29 6.69 -7.87 1.52
C PHE A 29 5.69 -8.44 0.51
N LEU A 30 4.74 -9.26 0.97
CA LEU A 30 3.65 -9.75 0.11
C LEU A 30 2.82 -8.58 -0.45
N LEU A 31 2.41 -7.63 0.39
CA LEU A 31 1.67 -6.43 -0.02
C LEU A 31 2.47 -5.59 -1.04
N LEU A 32 3.76 -5.38 -0.81
CA LEU A 32 4.62 -4.65 -1.73
C LEU A 32 4.81 -5.39 -3.06
N SER A 33 4.93 -6.72 -3.02
CA SER A 33 5.07 -7.57 -4.22
C SER A 33 3.81 -7.58 -5.09
N MET A 34 2.66 -7.18 -4.54
CA MET A 34 1.41 -7.05 -5.28
C MET A 34 1.32 -5.76 -6.12
N LEU A 35 2.35 -4.93 -6.22
CA LEU A 35 2.30 -3.64 -6.92
C LEU A 35 2.32 -3.66 -8.47
N PRO A 36 1.84 -4.71 -9.14
CA PRO A 36 1.08 -4.46 -10.38
C PRO A 36 -0.36 -5.00 -10.34
N SER A 37 -0.87 -5.38 -9.17
CA SER A 37 -2.22 -5.94 -9.01
C SER A 37 -3.31 -4.88 -9.22
N SER A 38 -4.37 -5.27 -9.93
CA SER A 38 -5.61 -4.48 -10.07
C SER A 38 -6.53 -4.53 -8.84
N LYS A 39 -6.10 -5.13 -7.73
CA LYS A 39 -6.90 -5.24 -6.49
C LYS A 39 -7.04 -3.91 -5.75
N PHE A 40 -6.11 -2.99 -5.93
CA PHE A 40 -6.13 -1.66 -5.32
C PHE A 40 -5.34 -0.66 -6.16
N GLU A 41 -5.64 0.62 -5.96
CA GLU A 41 -4.87 1.74 -6.48
C GLU A 41 -3.92 2.21 -5.37
N LEU A 42 -2.60 2.10 -5.58
CA LEU A 42 -1.63 2.66 -4.65
C LEU A 42 -1.64 4.19 -4.76
N THR A 43 -1.75 4.84 -3.61
CA THR A 43 -1.70 6.30 -3.48
C THR A 43 -0.54 6.68 -2.56
N ILE A 44 0.03 7.88 -2.79
CA ILE A 44 1.13 8.42 -2.00
C ILE A 44 0.61 9.59 -1.18
N SER A 45 1.00 9.67 0.09
CA SER A 45 0.74 10.81 0.97
C SER A 45 2.03 11.60 1.20
N VAL A 46 1.89 12.90 1.42
CA VAL A 46 2.99 13.74 1.94
C VAL A 46 2.93 13.78 3.47
N PRO A 47 4.07 13.85 4.18
CA PRO A 47 4.08 14.04 5.62
C PRO A 47 3.36 15.33 6.01
N LEU A 48 2.43 15.25 6.98
CA LEU A 48 1.87 16.41 7.68
C LEU A 48 2.81 16.76 8.82
N TYR A 49 3.86 17.53 8.53
CA TYR A 49 4.77 18.07 9.54
C TYR A 49 4.98 19.56 9.26
N PHE A 50 5.13 20.36 10.32
CA PHE A 50 5.39 21.81 10.27
C PHE A 50 6.84 22.11 10.64
#